data_AF-A0A934ZGE3-F1
#
_entry.id   AF-A0A934ZGE3-F1
#
_cell.length_a   1.000
_cell.length_b   1.000
_cell.length_c   1.000
_cell.angle_alpha   90.00
_cell.angle_beta   90.00
_cell.angle_gamma   90.00
#
_symmetry.space_group_name_H-M   'P 1'
#
loop_
_entity.id
_entity.type
_entity.pdbx_description
1 polymer ?
#
loop_
_entity_poly.entity_id
_entity_poly.type
_entity_poly.pdbx_seq_one_letter_code
_entity_poly.pdbx_strand_id
1 'polypeptide(L)'
;MTAHSRFVVPGEDLPSFVASAFAAIGVATTVGALLTWASAARADHPRPAAPTVAVVLAPAPAPAPAPAPAPAPTPAPVPSAPPPVASAPERPRCPALVLNFRAARVAPPAAAQGSLSALAAWLVAHPTTGVFVDGHADSTGSDDGNLRLSRHRAALVRAALVRSGASPARITIRGFGSYWPVGESPPDASWNRRVVIQTHGDECPREREEVIDP
;
A
#
# COMPACT_ATOMS: atom_id res chain seq x y z
N MET A 1 -58.78 -19.49 -41.39
CA MET A 1 -58.28 -20.68 -40.68
C MET A 1 -56.89 -20.32 -40.16
N THR A 2 -56.78 -19.87 -38.91
CA THR A 2 -56.24 -20.65 -37.76
C THR A 2 -54.73 -20.44 -37.66
N ALA A 3 -54.09 -19.96 -36.59
CA ALA A 3 -54.52 -19.49 -35.27
C ALA A 3 -53.47 -18.51 -34.74
N HIS A 4 -53.92 -17.53 -33.96
CA HIS A 4 -53.08 -16.72 -33.07
C HIS A 4 -52.68 -17.57 -31.85
N SER A 5 -51.43 -17.47 -31.41
CA SER A 5 -51.08 -17.78 -30.01
C SER A 5 -50.15 -16.71 -29.47
N ARG A 6 -50.79 -15.75 -28.81
CA ARG A 6 -50.19 -14.87 -27.82
C ARG A 6 -49.93 -15.72 -26.58
N PHE A 7 -48.67 -15.91 -26.23
CA PHE A 7 -48.30 -16.52 -24.96
C PHE A 7 -48.36 -15.45 -23.88
N VAL A 8 -49.43 -15.50 -23.09
CA VAL A 8 -49.62 -14.77 -21.84
C VAL A 8 -48.94 -15.59 -20.74
N VAL A 9 -47.99 -14.99 -20.02
CA VAL A 9 -47.50 -15.55 -18.75
C VAL A 9 -48.28 -14.87 -17.62
N PRO A 10 -49.00 -15.63 -16.78
CA PRO A 10 -49.71 -15.09 -15.64
C PRO A 10 -48.83 -15.09 -14.37
N GLY A 11 -49.19 -14.21 -13.44
CA GLY A 11 -49.17 -14.51 -12.01
C GLY A 11 -47.83 -14.33 -11.29
N GLU A 12 -47.74 -13.22 -10.57
CA GLU A 12 -46.85 -13.04 -9.44
C GLU A 12 -47.24 -14.01 -8.30
N ASP A 13 -46.25 -14.66 -7.68
CA ASP A 13 -46.42 -15.24 -6.33
C ASP A 13 -45.09 -15.16 -5.57
N LEU A 14 -45.04 -14.22 -4.62
CA LEU A 14 -44.06 -14.12 -3.55
C LEU A 14 -44.20 -15.31 -2.58
N PRO A 15 -43.18 -15.58 -1.75
CA PRO A 15 -43.50 -15.44 -0.32
C PRO A 15 -42.48 -14.62 0.47
N SER A 16 -42.99 -13.51 0.98
CA SER A 16 -42.83 -12.94 2.32
C SER A 16 -41.98 -13.76 3.30
N PHE A 17 -40.77 -13.29 3.60
CA PHE A 17 -40.10 -13.65 4.85
C PHE A 17 -40.72 -12.85 5.99
N VAL A 18 -41.40 -13.61 6.85
CA VAL A 18 -42.22 -13.17 7.98
C VAL A 18 -41.36 -12.58 9.09
N ALA A 19 -41.82 -11.43 9.57
CA ALA A 19 -41.35 -10.75 10.77
C ALA A 19 -41.46 -11.64 12.02
N SER A 20 -40.55 -11.46 12.98
CA SER A 20 -40.77 -11.96 14.35
C SER A 20 -40.35 -10.92 15.39
N ALA A 21 -41.40 -10.45 16.07
CA ALA A 21 -41.49 -10.08 17.48
C ALA A 21 -40.61 -8.94 18.01
N PHE A 22 -41.16 -7.73 17.90
CA PHE A 22 -41.02 -6.72 18.95
C PHE A 22 -41.78 -7.18 20.20
N ALA A 23 -41.06 -7.36 21.32
CA ALA A 23 -41.65 -7.37 22.64
C ALA A 23 -41.50 -5.98 23.26
N ALA A 24 -42.60 -5.23 23.28
CA ALA A 24 -42.76 -4.05 24.12
C ALA A 24 -43.24 -4.49 25.51
N ILE A 25 -42.80 -3.77 26.55
CA ILE A 25 -43.59 -3.19 27.66
C ILE A 25 -42.66 -2.98 28.86
N GLY A 26 -42.60 -1.73 29.32
CA GLY A 26 -41.90 -1.34 30.54
C GLY A 26 -41.80 0.17 30.73
N VAL A 27 -42.91 0.89 30.55
CA VAL A 27 -43.03 2.29 31.00
C VAL A 27 -43.21 2.29 32.51
N ALA A 28 -42.30 2.94 33.24
CA ALA A 28 -42.56 3.42 34.60
C ALA A 28 -41.95 4.82 34.75
N THR A 29 -42.84 5.79 34.92
CA THR A 29 -42.64 7.23 34.98
C THR A 29 -42.14 7.71 36.35
N THR A 30 -41.24 8.71 36.30
CA THR A 30 -41.02 9.86 37.22
C THR A 30 -40.78 9.58 38.71
N VAL A 31 -39.78 10.17 39.36
CA VAL A 31 -39.76 11.51 40.03
C VAL A 31 -38.30 11.66 40.47
N GLY A 32 -37.54 12.74 40.24
CA GLY A 32 -37.73 14.12 40.65
C GLY A 32 -36.55 14.56 41.55
N ALA A 33 -36.35 15.87 41.64
CA ALA A 33 -35.52 16.62 42.59
C ALA A 33 -34.01 16.80 42.32
N LEU A 34 -33.69 18.03 41.91
CA LEU A 34 -32.43 18.74 42.18
C LEU A 34 -32.07 18.65 43.67
N LEU A 35 -30.77 18.61 43.99
CA LEU A 35 -30.14 19.37 45.07
C LEU A 35 -28.61 19.33 44.91
N THR A 36 -28.02 20.50 44.71
CA THR A 36 -26.60 20.78 44.88
C THR A 36 -26.23 20.79 46.36
N TRP A 37 -25.02 20.32 46.70
CA TRP A 37 -24.08 20.86 47.70
C TRP A 37 -23.27 19.72 48.35
N ALA A 38 -21.94 19.78 48.23
CA ALA A 38 -20.99 19.74 49.35
C ALA A 38 -19.64 19.16 48.91
N SER A 39 -18.68 20.06 48.68
CA SER A 39 -17.28 19.75 48.92
C SER A 39 -17.11 19.42 50.40
N ALA A 40 -16.72 18.18 50.71
CA ALA A 40 -16.14 17.79 51.99
C ALA A 40 -14.74 17.26 51.68
N ALA A 41 -13.71 18.09 51.87
CA ALA A 41 -12.97 18.19 53.12
C ALA A 41 -12.08 16.96 53.35
N ARG A 42 -10.78 17.26 53.40
CA ARG A 42 -9.65 16.37 53.64
C ARG A 42 -9.87 15.61 54.95
N ALA A 43 -9.79 14.28 54.90
CA ALA A 43 -9.54 13.48 56.09
C ALA A 43 -8.04 13.23 56.18
N ASP A 44 -7.39 13.95 57.10
CA ASP A 44 -6.06 13.65 57.61
C ASP A 44 -6.09 12.27 58.29
N HIS A 45 -5.39 11.29 57.71
CA HIS A 45 -5.03 10.08 58.44
C HIS A 45 -3.58 10.19 58.90
N PRO A 46 -3.29 10.01 60.20
CA PRO A 46 -1.93 10.05 60.71
C PRO A 46 -1.13 8.88 60.14
N ARG A 47 -0.03 9.19 59.46
CA ARG A 47 0.90 8.21 58.91
C ARG A 47 1.65 7.54 60.08
N PRO A 48 1.64 6.21 60.21
CA PRO A 48 2.46 5.53 61.21
C PRO A 48 3.94 5.75 60.88
N ALA A 49 4.71 6.17 61.88
CA ALA A 49 6.17 6.31 61.78
C ALA A 49 6.79 4.91 61.64
N ALA A 50 7.32 4.61 60.46
CA ALA A 50 8.11 3.40 60.22
C ALA A 50 9.53 3.55 60.81
N PRO A 51 10.13 2.47 61.34
CA PRO A 51 11.42 2.51 62.01
C PRO A 51 12.58 2.84 61.05
N THR A 52 13.49 3.69 61.53
CA THR A 52 14.72 4.11 60.84
C THR A 52 15.67 2.92 60.68
N VAL A 53 15.74 2.36 59.48
CA VAL A 53 16.84 1.46 59.08
C VAL A 53 18.02 2.35 58.67
N ALA A 54 19.10 2.30 59.43
CA ALA A 54 20.36 2.94 59.10
C ALA A 54 20.96 2.27 57.85
N VAL A 55 20.90 2.96 56.71
CA VAL A 55 21.62 2.57 55.50
C VAL A 55 23.07 2.99 55.67
N VAL A 56 23.95 2.01 55.86
CA VAL A 56 25.39 2.18 55.71
C VAL A 56 25.65 2.54 54.25
N LEU A 57 25.98 3.79 53.98
CA LEU A 57 26.49 4.25 52.69
C LEU A 57 27.88 3.66 52.47
N ALA A 58 27.95 2.56 51.74
CA ALA A 58 29.18 2.21 51.04
C ALA A 58 29.54 3.39 50.11
N PRO A 59 30.81 3.84 50.05
CA PRO A 59 31.20 4.86 49.10
C PRO A 59 30.93 4.33 47.68
N ALA A 60 30.14 5.09 46.91
CA ALA A 60 29.91 4.80 45.51
C ALA A 60 31.25 4.72 44.78
N PRO A 61 31.52 3.69 43.96
CA PRO A 61 32.70 3.69 43.13
C PRO A 61 32.63 4.91 42.20
N ALA A 62 33.73 5.65 42.11
CA ALA A 62 33.84 6.80 41.21
C ALA A 62 33.36 6.41 39.81
N PRO A 63 32.60 7.26 39.10
CA PRO A 63 32.23 6.99 37.72
C PRO A 63 33.52 6.84 36.93
N ALA A 64 33.69 5.67 36.29
CA ALA A 64 34.77 5.47 35.33
C ALA A 64 34.72 6.62 34.29
N PRO A 65 35.88 7.14 33.85
CA PRO A 65 35.90 8.15 32.80
C PRO A 65 35.14 7.63 31.58
N ALA A 66 34.19 8.41 31.09
CA ALA A 66 33.50 8.10 29.84
C ALA A 66 34.54 7.81 28.76
N PRO A 67 34.42 6.72 27.99
CA PRO A 67 35.32 6.49 26.87
C PRO A 67 35.22 7.69 25.93
N ALA A 68 36.37 8.23 25.54
CA ALA A 68 36.44 9.29 24.53
C ALA A 68 35.60 8.87 23.31
N PRO A 69 34.89 9.81 22.65
CA PRO A 69 34.20 9.48 21.42
C PRO A 69 35.22 8.87 20.46
N ALA A 70 34.95 7.64 20.02
CA ALA A 70 35.74 7.00 18.97
C ALA A 70 35.80 7.97 17.78
N PRO A 71 36.98 8.13 17.13
CA PRO A 71 37.06 8.92 15.92
C PRO A 71 36.01 8.39 14.93
N ALA A 72 35.24 9.32 14.35
CA ALA A 72 34.28 8.98 13.30
C ALA A 72 34.99 8.10 12.26
N PRO A 73 34.38 6.97 11.84
CA PRO A 73 34.98 6.16 10.79
C PRO A 73 35.22 7.07 9.59
N THR A 74 36.48 7.14 9.15
CA THR A 74 36.84 7.71 7.85
C THR A 74 35.85 7.15 6.84
N PRO A 75 35.21 7.97 5.98
CA PRO A 75 34.35 7.45 4.93
C PRO A 75 35.15 6.40 4.18
N ALA A 76 34.64 5.16 4.18
CA ALA A 76 35.23 4.09 3.40
C ALA A 76 35.42 4.60 1.97
N PRO A 77 36.56 4.31 1.31
CA PRO A 77 36.73 4.65 -0.08
C PRO A 77 35.51 4.11 -0.84
N VAL A 78 34.77 5.02 -1.48
CA VAL A 78 33.74 4.67 -2.47
C VAL A 78 34.38 3.60 -3.36
N PRO A 79 33.78 2.40 -3.49
CA PRO A 79 34.29 1.38 -4.39
C PRO A 79 34.51 2.06 -5.73
N SER A 80 35.76 2.04 -6.23
CA SER A 80 36.06 2.46 -7.59
C SER A 80 35.04 1.79 -8.50
N ALA A 81 34.38 2.60 -9.33
CA ALA A 81 33.32 2.13 -10.21
C ALA A 81 33.71 0.79 -10.83
N PRO A 82 32.84 -0.24 -10.79
CA PRO A 82 33.16 -1.51 -11.43
C PRO A 82 33.55 -1.24 -12.89
N PRO A 83 34.56 -1.95 -13.44
CA PRO A 83 34.96 -1.77 -14.83
C PRO A 83 33.72 -1.85 -15.72
N PRO A 84 33.66 -1.09 -16.83
CA PRO A 84 32.51 -1.12 -17.73
C PRO A 84 32.25 -2.58 -18.07
N VAL A 85 31.11 -3.08 -17.58
CA VAL A 85 30.70 -4.46 -17.80
C VAL A 85 30.75 -4.70 -19.30
N ALA A 86 31.68 -5.55 -19.72
CA ALA A 86 31.79 -5.98 -21.10
C ALA A 86 30.39 -6.40 -21.55
N SER A 87 29.96 -5.80 -22.66
CA SER A 87 28.60 -5.78 -23.18
C SER A 87 27.89 -7.11 -22.97
N ALA A 88 27.07 -7.18 -21.90
CA ALA A 88 26.06 -8.22 -21.83
C ALA A 88 25.27 -8.15 -23.14
N PRO A 89 24.85 -9.30 -23.73
CA PRO A 89 24.05 -9.28 -24.94
C PRO A 89 22.87 -8.33 -24.69
N GLU A 90 22.75 -7.31 -25.54
CA GLU A 90 21.68 -6.32 -25.47
C GLU A 90 20.38 -7.10 -25.69
N ARG A 91 19.71 -7.45 -24.59
CA ARG A 91 18.41 -8.11 -24.66
C ARG A 91 17.45 -7.16 -25.37
N PRO A 92 16.54 -7.66 -26.21
CA PRO A 92 15.57 -6.80 -26.86
C PRO A 92 14.82 -5.97 -25.81
N ARG A 93 14.81 -4.65 -25.99
CA ARG A 93 14.10 -3.74 -25.10
C ARG A 93 12.61 -3.90 -25.35
N CYS A 94 11.92 -4.60 -24.46
CA CYS A 94 10.48 -4.74 -24.55
C CYS A 94 9.78 -3.39 -24.33
N PRO A 95 8.64 -3.15 -25.00
CA PRO A 95 7.86 -1.95 -24.76
C PRO A 95 7.36 -1.92 -23.32
N ALA A 96 7.43 -0.75 -22.70
CA ALA A 96 7.04 -0.57 -21.31
C ALA A 96 5.59 -0.08 -21.20
N LEU A 97 4.79 -0.73 -20.36
CA LEU A 97 3.43 -0.28 -20.07
C LEU A 97 3.47 0.76 -18.94
N VAL A 98 3.06 2.00 -19.23
CA VAL A 98 3.06 3.12 -18.27
C VAL A 98 1.66 3.40 -17.75
N LEU A 99 1.50 3.39 -16.43
CA LEU A 99 0.24 3.71 -15.74
C LEU A 99 0.36 5.02 -14.98
N ASN A 100 -0.50 5.99 -15.30
CA ASN A 100 -0.52 7.29 -14.63
C ASN A 100 -1.45 7.31 -13.41
N PHE A 101 -1.02 7.97 -12.35
CA PHE A 101 -1.73 8.06 -11.08
C PHE A 101 -2.10 9.51 -10.74
N ARG A 102 -3.26 9.66 -10.09
CA ARG A 102 -3.62 10.91 -9.42
C ARG A 102 -2.81 11.08 -8.13
N ALA A 103 -2.69 12.32 -7.65
CA ALA A 103 -2.01 12.63 -6.39
C ALA A 103 -2.56 11.79 -5.23
N ALA A 104 -1.67 11.30 -4.36
CA ALA A 104 -1.95 10.43 -3.21
C ALA A 104 -2.74 9.12 -3.49
N ARG A 105 -3.19 8.86 -4.71
CA ARG A 105 -3.88 7.62 -5.08
C ARG A 105 -2.87 6.50 -5.24
N VAL A 106 -3.23 5.33 -4.72
CA VAL A 106 -2.39 4.13 -4.73
C VAL A 106 -2.94 3.02 -5.61
N ALA A 107 -4.25 2.96 -5.75
CA ALA A 107 -4.90 1.96 -6.59
C ALA A 107 -4.68 2.26 -8.08
N PRO A 108 -4.38 1.24 -8.90
CA PRO A 108 -4.29 1.42 -10.34
C PRO A 108 -5.62 1.94 -10.91
N PRO A 109 -5.60 2.84 -11.91
CA PRO A 109 -6.81 3.36 -12.52
C PRO A 109 -7.72 2.25 -13.05
N ALA A 110 -9.04 2.43 -12.97
CA ALA A 110 -9.99 1.47 -13.54
C ALA A 110 -9.78 1.28 -15.06
N ALA A 111 -9.43 2.36 -15.77
CA ALA A 111 -9.10 2.30 -17.20
C ALA A 111 -7.88 1.40 -17.52
N ALA A 112 -6.98 1.18 -16.55
CA ALA A 112 -5.81 0.34 -16.74
C ALA A 112 -6.10 -1.17 -16.58
N GLN A 113 -7.28 -1.55 -16.08
CA GLN A 113 -7.58 -2.95 -15.78
C GLN A 113 -7.53 -3.83 -17.04
N GLY A 114 -8.02 -3.34 -18.19
CA GLY A 114 -7.97 -4.07 -19.45
C GLY A 114 -6.53 -4.37 -19.92
N SER A 115 -5.65 -3.36 -19.86
CA SER A 115 -4.24 -3.53 -20.20
C SER A 115 -3.51 -4.46 -19.23
N LEU A 116 -3.83 -4.39 -17.93
CA LEU A 116 -3.27 -5.29 -16.92
C LEU A 116 -3.73 -6.73 -17.12
N SER A 117 -5.00 -6.96 -17.46
CA SER A 117 -5.50 -8.30 -17.78
C SER A 117 -4.88 -8.86 -19.06
N ALA A 118 -4.71 -8.03 -20.10
CA ALA A 118 -4.08 -8.45 -21.34
C ALA A 118 -2.60 -8.83 -21.11
N LEU A 119 -1.87 -8.02 -20.33
CA LEU A 119 -0.49 -8.33 -19.97
C LEU A 119 -0.41 -9.61 -19.12
N ALA A 120 -1.32 -9.80 -18.16
CA ALA A 120 -1.33 -11.02 -17.35
C ALA A 120 -1.60 -12.27 -18.19
N ALA A 121 -2.57 -12.22 -19.11
CA ALA A 121 -2.85 -13.31 -20.05
C ALA A 121 -1.64 -13.61 -20.94
N TRP A 122 -0.97 -12.57 -21.45
CA TRP A 122 0.26 -12.72 -22.23
C TRP A 122 1.37 -13.38 -21.40
N LEU A 123 1.55 -12.96 -20.14
CA LEU A 123 2.53 -13.59 -19.24
C LEU A 123 2.18 -15.06 -18.97
N VAL A 124 0.91 -15.45 -18.91
CA VAL A 124 0.53 -16.87 -18.78
C VAL A 124 0.95 -17.67 -20.00
N ALA A 125 0.79 -17.12 -21.20
CA ALA A 125 1.21 -17.76 -22.45
C ALA A 125 2.75 -17.85 -22.62
N HIS A 126 3.52 -16.96 -21.98
CA HIS A 126 4.98 -16.89 -22.11
C HIS A 126 5.65 -17.15 -20.74
N PRO A 127 5.85 -18.43 -20.34
CA PRO A 127 6.28 -18.80 -19.00
C PRO A 127 7.69 -18.33 -18.64
N THR A 128 8.57 -18.14 -19.63
CA THR A 128 9.97 -17.72 -19.49
C THR A 128 10.14 -16.23 -19.21
N THR A 129 9.07 -15.45 -19.36
CA THR A 129 9.12 -13.98 -19.29
C THR A 129 8.71 -13.45 -17.92
N GLY A 130 9.49 -12.48 -17.41
CA GLY A 130 9.23 -11.78 -16.15
C GLY A 130 8.90 -10.30 -16.36
N VAL A 131 8.49 -9.64 -15.28
CA VAL A 131 8.20 -8.19 -15.29
C VAL A 131 8.77 -7.48 -14.06
N PHE A 132 9.31 -6.28 -14.31
CA PHE A 132 9.60 -5.29 -13.28
C PHE A 132 8.45 -4.29 -13.21
N VAL A 133 7.99 -4.00 -12.00
CA VAL A 133 6.95 -3.00 -11.72
C VAL A 133 7.57 -1.88 -10.92
N ASP A 134 7.81 -0.76 -11.59
CA ASP A 134 8.58 0.37 -11.09
C ASP A 134 7.66 1.51 -10.70
N GLY A 135 7.51 1.75 -9.41
CA GLY A 135 6.73 2.86 -8.90
C GLY A 135 7.54 4.15 -8.83
N HIS A 136 6.92 5.25 -9.24
CA HIS A 136 7.45 6.61 -9.13
C HIS A 136 6.44 7.53 -8.42
N ALA A 137 6.96 8.58 -7.81
CA ALA A 137 6.20 9.65 -7.19
C ALA A 137 6.67 11.02 -7.71
N ASP A 138 5.84 12.04 -7.54
CA ASP A 138 6.26 13.42 -7.73
C ASP A 138 7.14 13.90 -6.56
N SER A 139 7.76 15.06 -6.71
CA SER A 139 8.60 15.70 -5.69
C SER A 139 7.80 16.34 -4.55
N THR A 140 6.48 16.15 -4.51
CA THR A 140 5.63 16.73 -3.46
C THR A 140 5.70 15.87 -2.21
N GLY A 141 6.03 16.45 -1.06
CA GLY A 141 6.15 15.74 0.22
C GLY A 141 7.57 15.29 0.54
N SER A 142 7.72 14.37 1.50
CA SER A 142 9.03 13.85 1.91
C SER A 142 9.49 12.70 1.03
N ASP A 143 10.81 12.58 0.82
CA ASP A 143 11.40 11.52 -0.01
C ASP A 143 11.05 10.11 0.50
N ASP A 144 11.11 9.90 1.82
CA ASP A 144 10.74 8.63 2.46
C ASP A 144 9.23 8.33 2.30
N GLY A 145 8.38 9.36 2.38
CA GLY A 145 6.95 9.24 2.07
C GLY A 145 6.72 8.83 0.61
N ASN A 146 7.45 9.45 -0.31
CA ASN A 146 7.39 9.16 -1.74
C ASN A 146 7.93 7.76 -2.08
N LEU A 147 8.96 7.30 -1.37
CA LEU A 147 9.49 5.95 -1.50
C LEU A 147 8.46 4.90 -1.05
N ARG A 148 7.79 5.11 0.09
CA ARG A 148 6.69 4.22 0.51
C ARG A 148 5.52 4.25 -0.46
N LEU A 149 5.11 5.45 -0.90
CA LEU A 149 3.99 5.63 -1.81
C LEU A 149 4.22 4.90 -3.14
N SER A 150 5.40 5.09 -3.74
CA SER A 150 5.78 4.43 -4.98
C SER A 150 5.83 2.91 -4.85
N ARG A 151 6.42 2.37 -3.77
CA ARG A 151 6.41 0.92 -3.49
C ARG A 151 5.00 0.37 -3.34
N HIS A 152 4.12 1.10 -2.65
CA HIS A 152 2.74 0.66 -2.42
C HIS A 152 1.92 0.64 -3.72
N ARG A 153 2.08 1.65 -4.59
CA ARG A 153 1.51 1.64 -5.96
C ARG A 153 1.97 0.41 -6.75
N ALA A 154 3.27 0.13 -6.76
CA ALA A 154 3.84 -1.02 -7.45
C ALA A 154 3.28 -2.35 -6.88
N ALA A 155 3.11 -2.44 -5.56
CA ALA A 155 2.51 -3.61 -4.91
C ALA A 155 1.05 -3.83 -5.33
N LEU A 156 0.24 -2.77 -5.45
CA LEU A 156 -1.15 -2.87 -5.88
C LEU A 156 -1.28 -3.22 -7.37
N VAL A 157 -0.35 -2.75 -8.21
CA VAL A 157 -0.26 -3.16 -9.62
C VAL A 157 0.12 -4.65 -9.72
N ARG A 158 1.12 -5.11 -8.95
CA ARG A 158 1.44 -6.54 -8.84
C ARG A 158 0.22 -7.35 -8.41
N ALA A 159 -0.50 -6.91 -7.39
CA ALA A 159 -1.71 -7.59 -6.93
C ALA A 159 -2.79 -7.67 -8.03
N ALA A 160 -2.92 -6.63 -8.87
CA ALA A 160 -3.82 -6.67 -10.02
C ALA A 160 -3.39 -7.71 -11.06
N LEU A 161 -2.11 -7.75 -11.44
CA LEU A 161 -1.57 -8.74 -12.37
C LEU A 161 -1.75 -10.19 -11.85
N VAL A 162 -1.52 -10.40 -10.55
CA VAL A 162 -1.72 -11.72 -9.91
C VAL A 162 -3.19 -12.14 -9.92
N ARG A 163 -4.11 -11.22 -9.62
CA ARG A 163 -5.56 -11.50 -9.72
C ARG A 163 -5.99 -11.83 -11.15
N SER A 164 -5.30 -11.31 -12.14
CA SER A 164 -5.51 -11.61 -13.56
C SER A 164 -4.80 -12.87 -14.05
N GLY A 165 -4.11 -13.61 -13.16
CA GLY A 165 -3.53 -14.93 -13.46
C GLY A 165 -2.01 -14.97 -13.63
N ALA A 166 -1.30 -13.84 -13.53
CA ALA A 166 0.15 -13.84 -13.63
C ALA A 166 0.81 -14.47 -12.38
N SER A 167 1.82 -15.33 -12.59
CA SER A 167 2.57 -15.92 -11.46
C SER A 167 3.30 -14.84 -10.64
N PRO A 168 3.11 -14.79 -9.31
CA PRO A 168 3.72 -13.79 -8.44
C PRO A 168 5.24 -13.86 -8.37
N ALA A 169 5.83 -15.03 -8.66
CA ALA A 169 7.28 -15.24 -8.69
C ALA A 169 7.96 -14.52 -9.86
N ARG A 170 7.20 -14.15 -10.89
CA ARG A 170 7.71 -13.48 -12.09
C ARG A 170 7.56 -11.96 -12.04
N ILE A 171 7.01 -11.43 -10.95
CA ILE A 171 6.71 -10.01 -10.80
C ILE A 171 7.59 -9.45 -9.69
N THR A 172 8.58 -8.65 -10.08
CA THR A 172 9.46 -7.94 -9.15
C THR A 172 9.02 -6.49 -9.02
N ILE A 173 8.76 -6.02 -7.81
CA ILE A 173 8.39 -4.62 -7.56
C ILE A 173 9.60 -3.80 -7.13
N ARG A 174 9.66 -2.56 -7.60
CA ARG A 174 10.67 -1.57 -7.18
C ARG A 174 9.96 -0.24 -6.94
N GLY A 175 10.40 0.50 -5.93
CA GLY A 175 9.92 1.86 -5.69
C GLY A 175 11.08 2.82 -5.73
N PHE A 176 10.95 3.83 -6.58
CA PHE A 176 11.98 4.82 -6.86
C PHE A 176 11.69 6.19 -6.23
N GLY A 177 10.53 6.36 -5.58
CA GLY A 177 10.14 7.64 -5.00
C GLY A 177 10.20 8.78 -6.03
N SER A 178 10.72 9.92 -5.58
CA SER A 178 10.96 11.15 -6.36
C SER A 178 12.32 11.17 -7.08
N TYR A 179 13.18 10.15 -6.90
CA TYR A 179 14.59 10.18 -7.33
C TYR A 179 14.81 10.07 -8.85
N TRP A 180 13.78 9.64 -9.60
CA TRP A 180 13.87 9.42 -11.05
C TRP A 180 12.75 10.16 -11.79
N PRO A 181 12.78 11.51 -11.81
CA PRO A 181 11.79 12.31 -12.52
C PRO A 181 11.97 12.18 -14.03
N VAL A 182 10.86 12.27 -14.75
CA VAL A 182 10.81 12.42 -16.21
C VAL A 182 10.33 13.84 -16.47
N GLY A 183 11.17 14.63 -17.14
CA GLY A 183 10.93 16.05 -17.40
C GLY A 183 11.56 16.98 -16.36
N GLU A 184 11.86 18.20 -16.79
CA GLU A 184 12.50 19.24 -15.98
C GLU A 184 11.45 20.08 -15.25
N SER A 185 11.27 19.81 -13.94
CA SER A 185 10.59 20.70 -12.97
C SER A 185 9.11 21.09 -13.24
N PRO A 186 8.38 21.64 -12.24
CA PRO A 186 6.95 22.00 -12.37
C PRO A 186 6.72 23.05 -13.48
N PRO A 187 5.51 23.07 -14.09
CA PRO A 187 4.25 22.93 -13.38
C PRO A 187 3.64 21.51 -13.37
N ASP A 188 4.04 20.63 -14.28
CA ASP A 188 3.37 19.34 -14.46
C ASP A 188 4.12 18.17 -13.84
N ALA A 189 4.13 18.10 -12.51
CA ALA A 189 4.62 16.94 -11.76
C ALA A 189 3.76 15.66 -11.98
N SER A 190 2.67 15.77 -12.75
CA SER A 190 1.72 14.68 -12.99
C SER A 190 2.33 13.47 -13.71
N TRP A 191 3.25 13.71 -14.64
CA TRP A 191 3.99 12.67 -15.37
C TRP A 191 4.93 11.83 -14.47
N ASN A 192 5.28 12.36 -13.30
CA ASN A 192 6.11 11.67 -12.31
C ASN A 192 5.31 10.72 -11.41
N ARG A 193 3.99 10.86 -11.39
CA ARG A 193 3.09 9.92 -10.70
C ARG A 193 2.77 8.76 -11.62
N ARG A 194 3.73 7.86 -11.81
CA ARG A 194 3.60 6.72 -12.72
C ARG A 194 4.02 5.40 -12.08
N VAL A 195 3.48 4.31 -12.62
CA VAL A 195 4.07 2.98 -12.49
C VAL A 195 4.45 2.51 -13.89
N VAL A 196 5.71 2.12 -14.06
CA VAL A 196 6.22 1.59 -15.33
C VAL A 196 6.35 0.08 -15.18
N ILE A 197 5.75 -0.67 -16.10
CA ILE A 197 5.86 -2.13 -16.14
C ILE A 197 6.76 -2.48 -17.30
N GLN A 198 7.93 -3.03 -16.98
CA GLN A 198 8.93 -3.43 -17.96
C GLN A 198 8.99 -4.95 -18.03
N THR A 199 8.69 -5.48 -19.20
CA THR A 199 8.84 -6.91 -19.48
C THR A 199 10.32 -7.23 -19.73
N HIS A 200 10.81 -8.33 -19.16
CA HIS A 200 12.17 -8.80 -19.39
C HIS A 200 12.18 -10.30 -19.70
N GLY A 201 12.98 -10.70 -20.67
CA GLY A 201 13.02 -12.05 -21.20
C GLY A 201 13.52 -12.04 -22.64
N ASP A 202 13.41 -13.17 -23.30
CA ASP A 202 13.79 -13.31 -24.71
C ASP A 202 12.64 -12.90 -25.66
N GLU A 203 11.42 -12.82 -25.12
CA GLU A 203 10.19 -12.49 -25.86
C GLU A 203 9.53 -11.23 -25.29
N CYS A 204 9.06 -10.36 -26.18
CA CYS A 204 8.39 -9.11 -25.82
C CYS A 204 6.93 -9.13 -26.31
N PRO A 205 5.99 -8.53 -25.55
CA PRO A 205 4.67 -8.22 -26.07
C PRO A 205 4.84 -7.30 -27.28
N ARG A 206 4.35 -7.70 -28.46
CA ARG A 206 4.34 -6.81 -29.62
C ARG A 206 3.31 -5.71 -29.38
N GLU A 207 3.65 -4.46 -29.67
CA GLU A 207 2.73 -3.33 -29.58
C GLU A 207 1.67 -3.44 -30.68
N ARG A 208 0.62 -4.23 -30.45
CA ARG A 208 -0.47 -4.48 -31.41
C ARG A 208 0.01 -4.95 -32.79
N GLU A 209 0.40 -6.21 -32.90
CA GLU A 209 0.15 -6.93 -34.15
C GLU A 209 -1.14 -7.73 -33.94
N GLU A 210 -2.17 -7.38 -34.71
CA GLU A 210 -3.31 -8.21 -35.11
C GLU A 210 -3.76 -9.32 -34.14
N VAL A 211 -4.76 -9.03 -33.29
CA VAL A 211 -5.79 -10.03 -32.95
C VAL A 211 -7.07 -9.58 -33.64
N ILE A 212 -7.01 -9.60 -34.97
CA ILE A 212 -8.16 -9.73 -35.86
C ILE A 212 -7.65 -10.64 -36.98
N ASP A 213 -7.99 -11.92 -36.91
CA ASP A 213 -8.47 -12.64 -38.10
C ASP A 213 -9.32 -13.83 -37.62
N PRO A 214 -10.59 -13.96 -38.08
CA PRO A 214 -11.49 -15.06 -37.74
C PRO A 214 -11.15 -16.38 -38.45
#